data_AF-A0A2V6XRZ5-F1
#
_entry.id   AF-A0A2V6XRZ5-F1
#
_cell.length_a   1.000
_cell.length_b   1.000
_cell.length_c   1.000
_cell.angle_alpha   90.00
_cell.angle_beta   90.00
_cell.angle_gamma   90.00
#
_symmetry.space_group_name_H-M   'P 1'
#
loop_
_entity.id
_entity.type
_entity.pdbx_description
1 polymer ?
#
loop_
_entity_poly.entity_id
_entity_poly.type
_entity_poly.pdbx_seq_one_letter_code
_entity_poly.pdbx_strand_id
1 'polypeptide(L)'
;QLRGCAPIELAWLWLMGDGGLREALDWFVGLDPRVVSLSGDDVVALGVPRGPAVARVLAEVRDARLDGTLASRAMEEEHVRQWLARGG
;
A
#
# COMPACT_ATOMS: atom_id res chain seq x y z
N GLN A 1 -6.80 -10.15 6.92
CA GLN A 1 -5.81 -9.14 6.48
C GLN A 1 -4.47 -9.86 6.31
N LEU A 2 -3.93 -9.97 5.09
CA LEU A 2 -2.76 -10.82 4.78
C LEU A 2 -1.42 -10.28 5.31
N ARG A 3 -1.33 -8.97 5.61
CA ARG A 3 -0.09 -8.29 6.03
C ARG A 3 0.43 -8.64 7.41
N GLY A 4 -0.47 -9.06 8.30
CA GLY A 4 -0.10 -9.48 9.64
C GLY A 4 0.29 -10.96 9.71
N CYS A 5 0.09 -11.70 8.62
CA CYS A 5 0.33 -13.13 8.60
C CYS A 5 1.81 -13.44 8.46
N ALA A 6 2.29 -14.39 9.24
CA ALA A 6 3.62 -14.94 9.07
C ALA A 6 3.73 -15.64 7.70
N PRO A 7 4.93 -15.73 7.09
CA PRO A 7 5.10 -16.40 5.80
C PRO A 7 4.57 -17.84 5.76
N ILE A 8 4.69 -18.56 6.88
CA ILE A 8 4.17 -19.92 7.04
C ILE A 8 2.63 -19.96 7.01
N GLU A 9 1.96 -18.93 7.55
CA GLU A 9 0.49 -18.83 7.53
C GLU A 9 -0.01 -18.54 6.12
N LEU A 10 0.70 -17.68 5.36
CA LEU A 10 0.40 -17.42 3.95
C LEU A 10 0.57 -18.68 3.09
N ALA A 11 1.63 -19.46 3.31
CA ALA A 11 1.86 -20.73 2.61
C ALA A 11 0.76 -21.75 2.91
N TRP A 12 0.32 -21.84 4.17
CA TRP A 12 -0.80 -22.70 4.57
C TRP A 12 -2.12 -22.27 3.93
N LEU A 13 -2.43 -20.97 3.92
CA LEU A 13 -3.63 -20.43 3.27
C LEU A 13 -3.62 -20.69 1.76
N TRP A 14 -2.46 -20.61 1.11
CA TRP A 14 -2.32 -20.92 -0.31
C TRP A 14 -2.57 -22.42 -0.60
N LEU A 15 -2.00 -23.30 0.23
CA LEU A 15 -2.14 -24.74 0.07
C LEU A 15 -3.59 -25.20 0.24
N MET A 16 -4.26 -24.71 1.28
CA MET A 16 -5.61 -25.14 1.67
C MET A 16 -6.75 -24.32 1.07
N GLY A 17 -6.43 -23.18 0.46
CA GLY A 17 -7.40 -22.24 -0.11
C GLY A 17 -8.08 -22.72 -1.38
N ASP A 18 -9.25 -22.14 -1.66
CA ASP A 18 -9.90 -22.25 -2.96
C ASP A 18 -9.18 -21.40 -4.04
N GLY A 19 -9.65 -21.50 -5.29
CA GLY A 19 -9.02 -20.81 -6.42
C GLY A 19 -8.97 -19.28 -6.25
N GLY A 20 -10.01 -18.67 -5.65
CA GLY A 20 -10.05 -17.22 -5.44
C GLY A 20 -9.08 -16.77 -4.35
N LEU A 21 -8.93 -17.55 -3.27
CA LEU A 21 -7.94 -17.27 -2.23
C LEU A 21 -6.51 -17.41 -2.76
N ARG A 22 -6.24 -18.39 -3.62
CA ARG A 22 -4.92 -18.54 -4.26
C ARG A 22 -4.60 -17.38 -5.19
N GLU A 23 -5.54 -16.95 -6.01
CA GLU A 23 -5.35 -15.80 -6.91
C GLU A 23 -5.07 -14.50 -6.12
N ALA A 24 -5.79 -14.27 -5.02
CA ALA A 24 -5.54 -13.14 -4.14
C ALA A 24 -4.16 -13.21 -3.44
N LEU A 25 -3.72 -14.41 -3.04
CA LEU A 25 -2.40 -14.63 -2.43
C LEU A 25 -1.26 -14.49 -3.44
N ASP A 26 -1.41 -15.04 -4.65
CA ASP A 26 -0.43 -14.90 -5.74
C ASP A 26 -0.30 -13.42 -6.14
N TRP A 27 -1.40 -12.68 -6.21
CA TRP A 27 -1.37 -11.23 -6.35
C TRP A 27 -0.60 -10.58 -5.19
N PHE A 28 -0.95 -10.88 -3.94
CA PHE A 28 -0.33 -10.26 -2.76
C PHE A 28 1.17 -10.53 -2.66
N VAL A 29 1.62 -11.75 -2.94
CA VAL A 29 3.04 -12.14 -2.95
C VAL A 29 3.78 -11.58 -4.17
N GLY A 30 3.08 -11.43 -5.30
CA GLY A 30 3.60 -10.82 -6.51
C GLY A 30 3.74 -9.29 -6.47
N LEU A 31 3.14 -8.62 -5.47
CA LEU A 31 3.34 -7.19 -5.25
C LEU A 31 4.80 -6.94 -4.84
N ASP A 32 5.49 -6.09 -5.59
CA ASP A 32 6.74 -5.52 -5.10
C ASP A 32 6.41 -4.61 -3.91
N PRO A 33 6.87 -4.94 -2.68
CA PRO A 33 6.54 -4.17 -1.48
C PRO A 33 7.09 -2.73 -1.51
N ARG A 34 7.96 -2.41 -2.49
CA ARG A 34 8.56 -1.09 -2.74
C ARG A 34 7.81 -0.26 -3.78
N VAL A 35 6.75 -0.78 -4.42
CA VAL A 35 6.00 -0.08 -5.48
C VAL A 35 4.92 0.82 -4.90
N VAL A 36 5.33 1.79 -4.07
CA VAL A 36 4.62 3.07 -4.06
C VAL A 36 5.18 3.85 -5.25
N SER A 37 4.31 4.35 -6.12
CA SER A 37 4.76 5.08 -7.32
C SER A 37 5.24 6.49 -6.97
N LEU A 38 4.80 7.03 -5.83
CA LEU A 38 5.27 8.28 -5.26
C LEU A 38 6.54 8.11 -4.43
N SER A 39 7.55 8.91 -4.75
CA SER A 39 8.73 9.11 -3.93
C SER A 39 8.47 10.13 -2.81
N GLY A 40 9.40 10.23 -1.86
CA GLY A 40 9.35 11.28 -0.83
C GLY A 40 9.35 12.69 -1.42
N ASP A 41 10.10 12.93 -2.50
CA ASP A 41 10.13 14.23 -3.16
C ASP A 41 8.82 14.53 -3.91
N ASP A 42 8.17 13.53 -4.50
CA ASP A 42 6.83 13.70 -5.09
C ASP A 42 5.82 14.16 -4.04
N VAL A 43 5.84 13.52 -2.87
CA VAL A 43 4.95 13.84 -1.74
C VAL A 43 5.20 15.26 -1.20
N VAL A 44 6.47 15.68 -1.14
CA VAL A 44 6.84 17.05 -0.77
C VAL A 44 6.36 18.05 -1.81
N ALA A 45 6.46 17.72 -3.11
CA ALA A 45 5.96 18.57 -4.20
C ALA A 45 4.43 18.72 -4.17
N LEU A 46 3.70 17.74 -3.62
CA LEU A 46 2.26 17.81 -3.38
C LEU A 46 1.87 18.66 -2.16
N GLY A 47 2.85 19.16 -1.39
CA GLY A 47 2.62 20.08 -0.27
C GLY A 47 2.76 19.45 1.12
N VAL A 48 3.17 18.18 1.22
CA VAL A 48 3.45 17.55 2.53
C VAL A 48 4.74 18.12 3.11
N PRO A 49 4.74 18.60 4.37
CA PRO A 49 5.93 19.16 4.99
C PRO A 49 7.02 18.10 5.13
N ARG A 50 8.27 18.47 4.77
CA ARG A 50 9.43 17.58 4.93
C ARG A 50 9.59 17.14 6.38
N GLY A 51 9.83 15.85 6.58
CA GLY A 51 10.01 15.24 7.90
C GLY A 51 9.09 14.03 8.12
N PRO A 52 8.71 13.73 9.37
CA PRO A 52 7.93 12.54 9.71
C PRO A 52 6.58 12.42 8.99
N ALA A 53 5.98 13.54 8.58
CA ALA A 53 4.73 13.57 7.81
C ALA A 53 4.87 12.83 6.47
N VAL A 54 6.01 12.97 5.77
CA VAL A 54 6.28 12.26 4.51
C VAL A 54 6.31 10.74 4.75
N ALA A 55 6.95 10.29 5.82
CA ALA A 55 7.00 8.87 6.15
C ALA A 55 5.61 8.30 6.50
N ARG A 56 4.79 9.08 7.22
CA ARG A 56 3.42 8.68 7.59
C ARG A 56 2.53 8.53 6.36
N VAL A 57 2.47 9.54 5.49
CA VAL A 57 1.61 9.47 4.31
C VAL A 57 2.08 8.41 3.31
N LEU A 58 3.39 8.19 3.15
CA LEU A 58 3.90 7.09 2.31
C LEU A 58 3.57 5.71 2.89
N ALA A 59 3.55 5.57 4.23
CA ALA A 59 3.09 4.35 4.87
C ALA A 59 1.59 4.11 4.63
N GLU A 60 0.75 5.15 4.75
CA GLU A 60 -0.68 5.05 4.44
C GLU A 60 -0.95 4.71 2.97
N VAL A 61 -0.22 5.33 2.03
CA VAL A 61 -0.34 5.01 0.60
C VAL A 61 0.09 3.58 0.32
N ARG A 62 1.19 3.13 0.92
CA ARG A 62 1.64 1.73 0.84
C ARG A 62 0.57 0.79 1.39
N ASP A 63 -0.03 1.16 2.51
CA ASP A 63 -1.08 0.36 3.11
C ASP A 63 -2.32 0.28 2.22
N ALA A 64 -2.76 1.39 1.64
CA ALA A 64 -3.91 1.41 0.76
C ALA A 64 -3.67 0.63 -0.55
N ARG A 65 -2.42 0.63 -1.07
CA ARG A 65 -1.95 -0.24 -2.17
C ARG A 65 -2.06 -1.72 -1.81
N LEU A 66 -1.58 -2.11 -0.62
CA LEU A 66 -1.62 -3.49 -0.15
C LEU A 66 -3.06 -3.97 0.15
N ASP A 67 -4.02 -3.07 0.36
CA ASP A 67 -5.47 -3.39 0.43
C ASP A 67 -6.11 -3.48 -0.96
N GLY A 68 -5.37 -3.18 -2.03
CA GLY A 68 -5.90 -3.10 -3.39
C GLY A 68 -6.80 -1.88 -3.64
N THR A 69 -6.88 -0.95 -2.69
CA THR A 69 -7.71 0.27 -2.81
C THR A 69 -7.06 1.35 -3.66
N LEU A 70 -5.73 1.32 -3.80
CA LEU A 70 -4.98 2.15 -4.73
C LEU A 70 -4.32 1.27 -5.79
N ALA A 71 -4.64 1.52 -7.06
CA ALA A 71 -4.10 0.75 -8.18
C ALA A 71 -3.22 1.58 -9.14
N SER A 72 -3.19 2.91 -8.99
CA SER A 72 -2.43 3.80 -9.87
C SER A 72 -1.80 4.98 -9.14
N ARG A 73 -0.76 5.57 -9.74
CA ARG A 73 -0.12 6.79 -9.23
C ARG A 73 -1.13 7.95 -9.04
N ALA A 74 -2.08 8.12 -9.96
CA ALA A 74 -3.10 9.17 -9.85
C ALA A 74 -3.97 8.99 -8.59
N MET A 75 -4.31 7.74 -8.24
CA MET A 75 -5.04 7.44 -7.01
C MET A 75 -4.17 7.69 -5.76
N GLU A 76 -2.87 7.41 -5.82
CA GLU A 76 -1.93 7.74 -4.73
C GLU A 76 -1.87 9.24 -4.50
N GLU A 77 -1.75 10.06 -5.56
CA GLU A 77 -1.71 11.52 -5.43
C GLU A 77 -3.01 12.07 -4.83
N GLU A 78 -4.15 11.56 -5.27
CA GLU A 78 -5.45 11.95 -4.71
C GLU A 78 -5.58 11.57 -3.23
N HIS A 79 -5.09 10.38 -2.86
CA HIS A 79 -5.03 9.96 -1.47
C HIS A 79 -4.19 10.92 -0.61
N VAL A 80 -3.02 11.36 -1.11
CA VAL A 80 -2.16 12.36 -0.45
C VAL A 80 -2.87 13.71 -0.31
N ARG A 81 -3.59 14.18 -1.34
CA ARG A 81 -4.38 15.43 -1.26
C ARG A 81 -5.47 15.35 -0.19
N GLN A 82 -6.18 14.22 -0.13
CA GLN A 82 -7.20 13.98 0.90
C GLN A 82 -6.61 13.88 2.30
N TRP A 83 -5.42 13.30 2.44
CA TRP A 83 -4.68 13.24 3.70
C TRP A 83 -4.34 14.66 4.21
N LEU A 84 -3.85 15.52 3.32
CA LEU A 84 -3.60 16.94 3.63
C LEU A 84 -4.88 17.69 4.04
N ALA A 85 -5.99 17.47 3.34
CA ALA A 85 -7.27 18.08 3.69
C ALA A 85 -7.80 17.65 5.07
N ARG A 86 -7.39 16.48 5.56
CA ARG A 86 -7.76 15.93 6.87
C ARG A 86 -6.86 16.40 8.01
N GLY A 87 -5.79 17.15 7.73
CA GLY A 87 -4.95 17.80 8.73
C GLY A 87 -3.64 17.07 9.09
N GLY A 88 -3.36 15.91 8.49
CA GLY A 88 -2.09 15.19 8.61
C GLY A 88 -1.81 14.47 9.93
#